data_AF-K1EM67-F1
#
_entry.id   AF-K1EM67-F1
#
_cell.length_a   1.000
_cell.length_b   1.000
_cell.length_c   1.000
_cell.angle_alpha   90.00
_cell.angle_beta   90.00
_cell.angle_gamma   90.00
#
_symmetry.space_group_name_H-M   'P 1'
#
loop_
_entity.id
_entity.type
_entity.pdbx_description
1 polymer ?
#
loop_
_entity_poly.entity_id
_entity_poly.type
_entity_poly.pdbx_seq_one_letter_code
_entity_poly.pdbx_strand_id
1 'polypeptide(L)'
;MGAGQLLLVAGALVAVLVAADTLPRAWRGAGHRRWLVLPALVLPVVAIGSGVVVGQHSYGDQLATWREPRPLVAVAAAEGPTASRTLVVETTDSGVSYRLVGSEPGPLVRDLTESSPPVPGEEQVAAAVAQVLGAGEGGRTPSEVFAEHGVSHVVIVSPTDAQRRLVDASPGLARLGSSAGTITWAVRSDVTGGAVPSRARLEAGDTSTTVATGAHADTDGDVDAVGGDTLVVAESLDWSDRAVVRADGRRLEAATHSAIPTYELPDDTEDVSIDVGAGHPVWKAGQALALVLALYLALPTERRVDPEEDE
;
A
#
# COMPACT_ATOMS: atom_id res chain seq x y z
N MET A 1 -27.12 4.87 21.48
CA MET A 1 -26.49 3.54 21.61
C MET A 1 -27.01 2.66 20.48
N GLY A 2 -26.16 2.22 19.56
CA GLY A 2 -26.56 1.40 18.41
C GLY A 2 -26.72 -0.07 18.79
N ALA A 3 -27.60 -0.80 18.10
CA ALA A 3 -27.87 -2.22 18.34
C ALA A 3 -26.59 -3.11 18.33
N GLY A 4 -25.56 -2.73 17.57
CA GLY A 4 -24.27 -3.42 17.56
C GLY A 4 -23.50 -3.36 18.87
N GLN A 5 -23.66 -2.29 19.66
CA GLN A 5 -23.03 -2.14 20.97
C GLN A 5 -23.70 -3.06 22.01
N LEU A 6 -25.03 -3.22 21.92
CA LEU A 6 -25.77 -4.17 22.73
C LEU A 6 -25.38 -5.61 22.40
N LEU A 7 -25.14 -5.93 21.13
CA LEU A 7 -24.70 -7.26 20.70
C LEU A 7 -23.28 -7.60 21.15
N LEU A 8 -22.34 -6.64 21.10
CA LEU A 8 -20.97 -6.85 21.59
C LEU A 8 -20.93 -7.00 23.11
N VAL A 9 -21.67 -6.16 23.85
CA VAL A 9 -21.77 -6.28 25.31
C VAL A 9 -22.47 -7.58 25.69
N ALA A 10 -23.56 -7.95 25.00
CA ALA A 10 -24.25 -9.22 25.24
C ALA A 10 -23.36 -10.43 24.89
N GLY A 11 -22.60 -10.38 23.78
CA GLY A 11 -21.67 -11.43 23.39
C GLY A 11 -20.54 -11.61 24.40
N ALA A 12 -19.96 -10.51 24.89
CA ALA A 12 -18.96 -10.54 25.95
C ALA A 12 -19.55 -11.07 27.28
N LEU A 13 -20.78 -10.68 27.61
CA LEU A 13 -21.48 -11.17 28.81
C LEU A 13 -21.76 -12.68 28.71
N VAL A 14 -22.19 -13.15 27.55
CA VAL A 14 -22.46 -14.57 27.27
C VAL A 14 -21.17 -15.38 27.31
N ALA A 15 -20.06 -14.87 26.76
CA ALA A 15 -18.76 -15.54 26.85
C ALA A 15 -18.28 -15.67 28.31
N VAL A 16 -18.49 -14.63 29.14
CA VAL A 16 -18.18 -14.68 30.58
C VAL A 16 -19.11 -15.64 31.32
N LEU A 17 -20.40 -15.68 30.98
CA LEU A 17 -21.38 -16.59 31.58
C LEU A 17 -21.12 -18.06 31.20
N VAL A 18 -20.78 -18.35 29.94
CA VAL A 18 -20.43 -19.70 29.47
C VAL A 18 -19.10 -20.16 30.08
N ALA A 19 -18.13 -19.27 30.23
CA ALA A 19 -16.89 -19.55 30.94
C ALA A 19 -17.11 -19.78 32.46
N ALA A 20 -18.14 -19.16 33.03
CA ALA A 20 -18.53 -19.39 34.42
C ALA A 20 -19.30 -20.72 34.61
N ASP A 21 -20.01 -21.20 33.59
CA ASP A 21 -20.82 -22.43 33.66
C ASP A 21 -20.00 -23.71 33.39
N THR A 22 -18.82 -23.59 32.78
CA THR A 22 -17.85 -24.69 32.63
C THR A 22 -16.97 -24.90 33.87
N LEU A 23 -17.17 -24.12 34.93
CA LEU A 23 -16.48 -24.29 36.20
C LEU A 23 -16.95 -25.58 36.91
N PRO A 24 -16.04 -26.52 37.25
CA PRO A 24 -16.40 -27.76 37.91
C PRO A 24 -17.13 -27.53 39.23
N ARG A 25 -18.16 -28.34 39.51
CA ARG A 25 -19.00 -28.26 40.74
C ARG A 25 -18.21 -28.30 42.05
N ALA A 26 -16.95 -28.76 42.03
CA ALA A 26 -16.01 -28.76 43.15
C ALA A 26 -15.64 -27.34 43.65
N TRP A 27 -15.86 -26.29 42.85
CA TRP A 27 -15.53 -24.90 43.21
C TRP A 27 -16.61 -24.16 44.02
N ARG A 28 -17.60 -24.86 44.59
CA ARG A 28 -18.56 -24.26 45.54
C ARG A 28 -18.04 -24.16 46.97
N GLY A 29 -16.91 -24.81 47.31
CA GLY A 29 -16.38 -24.85 48.69
C GLY A 29 -15.26 -23.87 49.04
N ALA A 30 -14.60 -23.22 48.07
CA ALA A 30 -13.39 -22.43 48.34
C ALA A 30 -13.69 -20.93 48.47
N GLY A 31 -14.07 -20.51 49.69
CA GLY A 31 -14.61 -19.18 50.00
C GLY A 31 -13.71 -17.97 49.76
N HIS A 32 -12.40 -18.10 49.56
CA HIS A 32 -11.48 -16.95 49.45
C HIS A 32 -10.59 -16.93 48.20
N ARG A 33 -10.59 -18.00 47.39
CA ARG A 33 -9.70 -18.11 46.20
C ARG A 33 -10.36 -17.67 44.89
N ARG A 34 -11.60 -17.18 44.94
CA ARG A 34 -12.34 -16.62 43.79
C ARG A 34 -11.88 -15.21 43.40
N TRP A 35 -11.28 -14.46 44.34
CA TRP A 35 -10.93 -13.06 44.12
C TRP A 35 -9.68 -12.84 43.26
N LEU A 36 -8.81 -13.86 43.13
CA LEU A 36 -7.57 -13.79 42.36
C LEU A 36 -7.73 -14.18 40.87
N VAL A 37 -8.81 -14.89 40.50
CA VAL A 37 -9.05 -15.33 39.11
C VAL A 37 -9.87 -14.31 38.32
N LEU A 38 -10.70 -13.52 39.01
CA LEU A 38 -11.51 -12.44 38.46
C LEU A 38 -10.71 -11.34 37.71
N PRO A 39 -9.58 -10.82 38.22
CA PRO A 39 -8.83 -9.78 37.51
C PRO A 39 -8.17 -10.29 36.22
N ALA A 40 -7.79 -11.57 36.15
CA ALA A 40 -7.14 -12.16 34.97
C ALA A 40 -8.09 -12.28 33.75
N LEU A 41 -9.40 -12.38 34.01
CA LEU A 41 -10.43 -12.52 32.97
C LEU A 41 -11.06 -11.17 32.59
N VAL A 42 -11.12 -10.23 33.54
CA VAL A 42 -11.71 -8.89 33.33
C VAL A 42 -10.77 -7.93 32.59
N LEU A 43 -9.46 -8.00 32.83
CA LEU A 43 -8.48 -7.10 32.20
C LEU A 43 -8.47 -7.12 30.66
N PRO A 44 -8.48 -8.27 29.96
CA PRO A 44 -8.51 -8.28 28.50
C PRO A 44 -9.85 -7.76 27.95
N VAL A 45 -10.97 -8.06 28.61
CA VAL A 45 -12.31 -7.59 28.19
C VAL A 45 -12.45 -6.07 28.38
N VAL A 46 -11.90 -5.52 29.46
CA VAL A 46 -11.88 -4.06 29.71
C VAL A 46 -10.93 -3.36 28.73
N ALA A 47 -9.78 -3.95 28.39
CA ALA A 47 -8.86 -3.38 27.40
C ALA A 47 -9.53 -3.33 26.00
N ILE A 48 -10.19 -4.40 25.57
CA ILE A 48 -10.93 -4.45 24.31
C ILE A 48 -12.13 -3.48 24.32
N GLY A 49 -12.87 -3.43 25.43
CA GLY A 49 -14.00 -2.51 25.62
C GLY A 49 -13.59 -1.03 25.62
N SER A 50 -12.45 -0.70 26.24
CA SER A 50 -11.91 0.66 26.25
C SER A 50 -11.46 1.13 24.87
N GLY A 51 -10.92 0.24 24.04
CA GLY A 51 -10.54 0.56 22.65
C GLY A 51 -11.75 0.94 21.80
N VAL A 52 -12.89 0.27 21.99
CA VAL A 52 -14.13 0.54 21.27
C VAL A 52 -14.82 1.83 21.77
N VAL A 53 -14.81 2.10 23.08
CA VAL A 53 -15.46 3.30 23.65
C VAL A 53 -14.65 4.58 23.36
N VAL A 54 -13.32 4.53 23.48
CA VAL A 54 -12.43 5.63 23.05
C VAL A 54 -12.52 5.81 21.53
N GLY A 55 -12.64 4.70 20.80
CA GLY A 55 -12.92 4.63 19.36
C GLY A 55 -14.20 5.33 18.89
N GLN A 56 -15.20 5.47 19.76
CA GLN A 56 -16.49 6.06 19.38
C GLN A 56 -16.76 7.45 19.99
N HIS A 57 -16.07 7.82 21.07
CA HIS A 57 -16.20 9.17 21.66
C HIS A 57 -15.09 10.14 21.26
N SER A 58 -13.95 9.65 20.77
CA SER A 58 -12.82 10.50 20.35
C SER A 58 -12.82 10.86 18.87
N TYR A 59 -13.72 10.27 18.08
CA TYR A 59 -13.77 10.41 16.62
C TYR A 59 -15.07 11.12 16.27
N GLY A 60 -14.99 12.44 16.11
CA GLY A 60 -16.13 13.28 15.70
C GLY A 60 -16.55 13.02 14.25
N ASP A 61 -17.48 13.83 13.74
CA ASP A 61 -18.08 13.79 12.40
C ASP A 61 -17.10 13.97 11.21
N GLN A 62 -15.79 13.87 11.45
CA GLN A 62 -14.72 14.07 10.46
C GLN A 62 -14.24 12.77 9.79
N LEU A 63 -14.84 11.62 10.13
CA LEU A 63 -14.59 10.37 9.41
C LEU A 63 -15.39 10.35 8.10
N ALA A 64 -14.75 10.67 6.99
CA ALA A 64 -15.31 10.44 5.66
C ALA A 64 -15.00 9.01 5.20
N THR A 65 -15.95 8.36 4.51
CA THR A 65 -15.67 7.10 3.82
C THR A 65 -14.71 7.36 2.66
N TRP A 66 -13.54 6.73 2.66
CA TRP A 66 -12.62 6.78 1.52
C TRP A 66 -13.35 6.35 0.24
N ARG A 67 -13.20 7.14 -0.82
CA ARG A 67 -13.72 6.83 -2.15
C ARG A 67 -12.52 6.62 -3.05
N GLU A 68 -12.46 5.48 -3.72
CA GLU A 68 -11.49 5.22 -4.78
C GLU A 68 -11.71 6.25 -5.91
N PRO A 69 -10.80 7.21 -6.13
CA PRO A 69 -10.98 8.22 -7.17
C PRO A 69 -10.73 7.66 -8.57
N ARG A 70 -10.04 6.52 -8.68
CA ARG A 70 -9.65 5.91 -9.96
C ARG A 70 -10.82 5.16 -10.60
N PRO A 71 -11.02 5.27 -11.92
CA PRO A 71 -11.93 4.38 -12.61
C PRO A 71 -11.41 2.95 -12.64
N LEU A 72 -12.30 1.98 -12.83
CA LEU A 72 -11.95 0.54 -12.84
C LEU A 72 -10.84 0.19 -13.86
N VAL A 73 -10.77 0.90 -14.99
CA VAL A 73 -9.71 0.68 -15.99
C VAL A 73 -8.32 1.04 -15.46
N ALA A 74 -8.22 2.08 -14.63
CA ALA A 74 -6.96 2.49 -14.01
C ALA A 74 -6.57 1.55 -12.87
N VAL A 75 -7.56 1.04 -12.12
CA VAL A 75 -7.34 -0.01 -11.10
C VAL A 75 -6.86 -1.31 -11.77
N ALA A 76 -7.54 -1.76 -12.82
CA ALA A 76 -7.15 -2.94 -13.57
C ALA A 76 -5.76 -2.81 -14.21
N ALA A 77 -5.40 -1.61 -14.69
CA ALA A 77 -4.05 -1.34 -15.22
C ALA A 77 -2.98 -1.33 -14.12
N ALA A 78 -3.33 -1.08 -12.86
CA ALA A 78 -2.40 -1.15 -11.74
C ALA A 78 -2.23 -2.58 -11.19
N GLU A 79 -3.25 -3.42 -11.33
CA GLU A 79 -3.25 -4.83 -10.89
C GLU A 79 -2.86 -5.82 -12.00
N GLY A 80 -2.78 -5.34 -13.24
CA GLY A 80 -2.44 -6.16 -14.40
C GLY A 80 -0.99 -6.66 -14.42
N PRO A 81 -0.66 -7.56 -15.37
CA PRO A 81 0.67 -8.18 -15.47
C PRO A 81 1.79 -7.18 -15.77
N THR A 82 1.47 -6.04 -16.37
CA THR A 82 2.38 -4.91 -16.56
C THR A 82 1.91 -3.75 -15.69
N ALA A 83 1.98 -3.94 -14.36
CA ALA A 83 1.43 -3.01 -13.40
C ALA A 83 1.88 -1.57 -13.68
N SER A 84 0.92 -0.66 -13.72
CA SER A 84 1.12 0.77 -13.98
C SER A 84 0.67 1.62 -12.79
N ARG A 85 0.95 2.92 -12.87
CA ARG A 85 0.58 3.91 -11.86
C ARG A 85 -0.51 4.82 -12.39
N THR A 86 -1.31 5.34 -11.47
CA THR A 86 -2.28 6.40 -11.73
C THR A 86 -1.86 7.65 -10.97
N LEU A 87 -1.77 8.78 -11.68
CA LEU A 87 -1.54 10.08 -11.08
C LEU A 87 -2.88 10.68 -10.68
N VAL A 88 -3.15 10.76 -9.38
CA VAL A 88 -4.34 11.41 -8.83
C VAL A 88 -3.96 12.82 -8.41
N VAL A 89 -4.69 13.81 -8.94
CA VAL A 89 -4.44 15.23 -8.70
C VAL A 89 -5.68 15.84 -8.04
N GLU A 90 -5.45 16.51 -6.93
CA GLU A 90 -6.48 17.26 -6.20
C GLU A 90 -6.10 18.73 -6.20
N THR A 91 -6.98 19.56 -6.75
CA THR A 91 -6.84 21.02 -6.68
C THR A 91 -7.70 21.54 -5.55
N THR A 92 -7.08 22.28 -4.63
CA THR A 92 -7.73 22.97 -3.53
C THR A 92 -7.46 24.47 -3.63
N ASP A 93 -8.19 25.28 -2.86
CA ASP A 93 -7.90 26.72 -2.77
C ASP A 93 -6.49 26.99 -2.20
N SER A 94 -5.94 26.06 -1.43
CA SER A 94 -4.59 26.09 -0.85
C SER A 94 -3.48 25.65 -1.81
N GLY A 95 -3.82 25.12 -2.99
CA GLY A 95 -2.84 24.67 -3.98
C GLY A 95 -3.17 23.32 -4.60
N VAL A 96 -2.22 22.80 -5.37
CA VAL A 96 -2.32 21.51 -6.06
C VAL A 96 -1.57 20.46 -5.25
N SER A 97 -2.24 19.35 -4.98
CA SER A 97 -1.60 18.15 -4.46
C SER A 97 -1.74 17.01 -5.48
N TYR A 98 -0.76 16.12 -5.50
CA TYR A 98 -0.81 14.94 -6.35
C TYR A 98 -0.29 13.70 -5.62
N ARG A 99 -0.68 12.54 -6.10
CA ARG A 99 -0.19 11.24 -5.62
C ARG A 99 -0.09 10.26 -6.79
N LEU A 100 0.99 9.47 -6.80
CA LEU A 100 1.11 8.28 -7.63
C LEU A 100 0.52 7.08 -6.90
N VAL A 101 -0.43 6.39 -7.52
CA VAL A 101 -1.18 5.28 -6.93
C VAL A 101 -1.11 4.06 -7.83
N GLY A 102 -0.61 2.92 -7.33
CA GLY A 102 -0.73 1.63 -8.02
C GLY A 102 -1.57 0.61 -7.28
N SER A 103 -1.12 -0.64 -7.25
CA SER A 103 -1.83 -1.78 -6.64
C SER A 103 -1.48 -1.99 -5.17
N GLU A 104 -0.65 -1.12 -4.59
CA GLU A 104 -0.25 -1.21 -3.19
C GLU A 104 -1.44 -1.08 -2.24
N PRO A 105 -1.50 -1.89 -1.18
CA PRO A 105 -2.32 -1.56 -0.03
C PRO A 105 -1.85 -0.22 0.53
N GLY A 106 -2.70 0.80 0.44
CA GLY A 106 -2.40 2.10 1.01
C GLY A 106 -2.09 2.01 2.52
N PRO A 107 -1.41 3.02 3.10
CA PRO A 107 -1.25 3.08 4.55
C PRO A 107 -2.62 2.95 5.22
N LEU A 108 -2.66 2.26 6.37
CA LEU A 108 -3.87 2.15 7.20
C LEU A 108 -4.48 3.55 7.34
N VAL A 109 -5.68 3.71 6.78
CA VAL A 109 -6.34 5.01 6.59
C VAL A 109 -6.53 5.70 7.93
N ARG A 110 -5.55 6.53 8.28
CA ARG A 110 -5.65 7.59 9.26
C ARG A 110 -5.41 8.85 8.45
N ASP A 111 -6.50 9.48 8.04
CA ASP A 111 -6.44 10.80 7.42
C ASP A 111 -5.90 11.78 8.45
N LEU A 112 -4.59 11.94 8.42
CA LEU A 112 -3.95 13.20 8.73
C LEU A 112 -3.46 13.71 7.39
N THR A 113 -3.81 14.95 7.08
CA THR A 113 -3.25 15.72 5.97
C THR A 113 -1.77 15.96 6.26
N GLU A 114 -0.96 14.91 6.19
CA GLU A 114 0.48 15.06 6.18
C GLU A 114 0.84 15.50 4.77
N SER A 115 1.13 16.79 4.64
CA SER A 115 1.99 17.28 3.56
C SER A 115 3.28 16.48 3.64
N SER A 116 3.36 15.39 2.88
CA SER A 116 4.57 14.61 2.79
C SER A 116 5.66 15.48 2.17
N PRO A 117 6.91 15.38 2.65
CA PRO A 117 8.02 16.02 1.97
C PRO A 117 8.07 15.56 0.51
N PRO A 118 8.57 16.41 -0.42
CA PRO A 118 8.72 16.01 -1.81
C PRO A 118 9.58 14.74 -1.90
N VAL A 119 9.08 13.75 -2.63
CA VAL A 119 9.77 12.47 -2.84
C VAL A 119 10.92 12.70 -3.83
N PRO A 120 12.17 12.37 -3.47
CA PRO A 120 13.30 12.51 -4.39
C PRO A 120 13.08 11.76 -5.70
N GLY A 121 13.30 12.43 -6.83
CA GLY A 121 13.08 11.89 -8.17
C GLY A 121 11.70 12.20 -8.77
N GLU A 122 10.75 12.75 -7.99
CA GLU A 122 9.42 13.12 -8.49
C GLU A 122 9.29 14.62 -8.85
N GLU A 123 10.39 15.38 -8.85
CA GLU A 123 10.39 16.81 -9.18
C GLU A 123 9.91 17.05 -10.63
N GLN A 124 10.25 16.14 -11.55
CA GLN A 124 9.78 16.19 -12.93
C GLN A 124 8.27 15.96 -13.02
N VAL A 125 7.72 15.05 -12.20
CA VAL A 125 6.26 14.80 -12.14
C VAL A 125 5.55 16.04 -11.62
N ALA A 126 6.07 16.68 -10.57
CA ALA A 126 5.52 17.94 -10.05
C ALA A 126 5.50 19.05 -11.10
N ALA A 127 6.59 19.22 -11.85
CA ALA A 127 6.68 20.19 -12.94
C ALA A 127 5.69 19.87 -14.08
N ALA A 128 5.57 18.59 -14.46
CA ALA A 128 4.62 18.14 -15.48
C ALA A 128 3.16 18.36 -15.05
N VAL A 129 2.82 18.11 -13.78
CA VAL A 129 1.50 18.44 -13.21
C VAL A 129 1.23 19.94 -13.29
N ALA A 130 2.19 20.76 -12.88
CA ALA A 130 2.05 22.22 -12.94
C ALA A 130 1.82 22.70 -14.39
N GLN A 131 2.53 22.12 -15.36
CA GLN A 131 2.39 22.45 -16.77
C GLN A 131 1.01 22.07 -17.33
N VAL A 132 0.52 20.85 -17.03
CA VAL A 132 -0.81 20.38 -17.48
C VAL A 132 -1.94 21.23 -16.89
N LEU A 133 -1.76 21.74 -15.67
CA LEU A 133 -2.72 22.63 -15.02
C LEU A 133 -2.54 24.11 -15.40
N GLY A 134 -1.56 24.45 -16.23
CA GLY A 134 -1.27 25.84 -16.62
C GLY A 134 -0.70 26.71 -15.49
N ALA A 135 -0.16 26.08 -14.45
CA ALA A 135 0.42 26.73 -13.28
C ALA A 135 1.96 26.88 -13.38
N GLY A 136 2.57 26.37 -14.44
CA GLY A 136 4.01 26.45 -14.68
C GLY A 136 4.40 26.09 -16.12
N GLU A 137 5.68 26.25 -16.43
CA GLU A 137 6.28 25.83 -17.70
C GLU A 137 7.23 24.65 -17.43
N GLY A 138 7.27 23.70 -18.37
CA GLY A 138 8.14 22.53 -18.31
C GLY A 138 8.93 22.39 -19.61
N GLY A 139 10.19 21.98 -19.49
CA GLY A 139 11.07 21.77 -20.66
C GLY A 139 10.81 20.47 -21.42
N ARG A 140 9.92 19.61 -20.92
CA ARG A 140 9.57 18.29 -21.47
C ARG A 140 8.07 18.16 -21.64
N THR A 141 7.61 17.29 -22.53
CA THR A 141 6.17 17.05 -22.71
C THR A 141 5.63 16.33 -21.46
N PRO A 142 4.54 16.79 -20.82
CA PRO A 142 4.03 16.13 -19.61
C PRO A 142 3.72 14.65 -19.76
N SER A 143 3.21 14.22 -20.91
CA SER A 143 2.91 12.82 -21.19
C SER A 143 4.15 11.93 -21.27
N GLU A 144 5.29 12.46 -21.73
CA GLU A 144 6.58 11.76 -21.70
C GLU A 144 7.02 11.53 -20.25
N VAL A 145 6.99 12.58 -19.42
CA VAL A 145 7.34 12.47 -18.00
C VAL A 145 6.43 11.47 -17.29
N PHE A 146 5.12 11.57 -17.49
CA PHE A 146 4.17 10.62 -16.90
C PHE A 146 4.44 9.19 -17.35
N ALA A 147 4.68 8.98 -18.64
CA ALA A 147 4.96 7.65 -19.17
C ALA A 147 6.27 7.06 -18.63
N GLU A 148 7.32 7.87 -18.48
CA GLU A 148 8.59 7.46 -17.86
C GLU A 148 8.43 7.07 -16.39
N HIS A 149 7.55 7.76 -15.67
CA HIS A 149 7.16 7.41 -14.30
C HIS A 149 6.08 6.32 -14.23
N GLY A 150 5.86 5.58 -15.32
CA GLY A 150 4.97 4.42 -15.38
C GLY A 150 3.49 4.78 -15.19
N VAL A 151 3.13 6.05 -15.39
CA VAL A 151 1.78 6.57 -15.21
C VAL A 151 0.97 6.31 -16.48
N SER A 152 0.02 5.39 -16.41
CA SER A 152 -0.88 5.07 -17.52
C SER A 152 -2.12 5.97 -17.55
N HIS A 153 -2.49 6.54 -16.40
CA HIS A 153 -3.70 7.35 -16.25
C HIS A 153 -3.46 8.58 -15.37
N VAL A 154 -4.07 9.70 -15.75
CA VAL A 154 -4.18 10.91 -14.93
C VAL A 154 -5.63 11.09 -14.53
N VAL A 155 -5.88 11.27 -13.24
CA VAL A 155 -7.20 11.52 -12.66
C VAL A 155 -7.16 12.86 -11.96
N ILE A 156 -8.03 13.78 -12.36
CA ILE A 156 -8.20 15.05 -11.65
C ILE A 156 -9.53 15.01 -10.91
N VAL A 157 -9.47 15.29 -9.60
CA VAL A 157 -10.64 15.39 -8.73
C VAL A 157 -11.22 16.80 -8.81
N SER A 158 -12.50 16.89 -9.11
CA SER A 158 -13.29 18.12 -9.24
C SER A 158 -12.64 19.21 -10.11
N PRO A 159 -12.19 18.90 -11.34
CA PRO A 159 -11.50 19.88 -12.18
C PRO A 159 -12.43 21.01 -12.62
N THR A 160 -11.91 22.23 -12.60
CA THR A 160 -12.56 23.38 -13.22
C THR A 160 -12.67 23.21 -14.75
N ASP A 161 -13.58 23.94 -15.39
CA ASP A 161 -13.70 23.93 -16.86
C ASP A 161 -12.41 24.37 -17.57
N ALA A 162 -11.64 25.27 -16.96
CA ALA A 162 -10.37 25.74 -17.49
C ALA A 162 -9.30 24.63 -17.45
N GLN A 163 -9.10 24.01 -16.29
CA GLN A 163 -8.17 22.88 -16.14
C GLN A 163 -8.52 21.73 -17.08
N ARG A 164 -9.82 21.42 -17.18
CA ARG A 164 -10.30 20.40 -18.09
C ARG A 164 -9.87 20.64 -19.54
N ARG A 165 -10.01 21.88 -20.03
CA ARG A 165 -9.60 22.25 -21.40
C ARG A 165 -8.08 22.21 -21.59
N LEU A 166 -7.32 22.60 -20.57
CA LEU A 166 -5.85 22.53 -20.61
C LEU A 166 -5.35 21.09 -20.72
N VAL A 167 -5.92 20.19 -19.92
CA VAL A 167 -5.56 18.77 -19.94
C VAL A 167 -5.98 18.12 -21.26
N ASP A 168 -7.17 18.43 -21.78
CA ASP A 168 -7.60 17.94 -23.11
C ASP A 168 -6.70 18.42 -24.25
N ALA A 169 -6.11 19.61 -24.12
CA ALA A 169 -5.21 20.19 -25.11
C ALA A 169 -3.76 19.69 -24.95
N SER A 170 -3.46 18.95 -23.88
CA SER A 170 -2.11 18.47 -23.60
C SER A 170 -1.74 17.28 -24.50
N PRO A 171 -0.62 17.34 -25.24
CA PRO A 171 -0.19 16.24 -26.09
C PRO A 171 -0.01 14.94 -25.32
N GLY A 172 -0.48 13.83 -25.89
CA GLY A 172 -0.36 12.49 -25.28
C GLY A 172 -1.37 12.20 -24.15
N LEU A 173 -2.29 13.12 -23.83
CA LEU A 173 -3.39 12.87 -22.90
C LEU A 173 -4.71 12.72 -23.66
N ALA A 174 -5.34 11.55 -23.53
CA ALA A 174 -6.61 11.25 -24.17
C ALA A 174 -7.71 11.05 -23.12
N ARG A 175 -8.76 11.87 -23.15
CA ARG A 175 -9.86 11.75 -22.19
C ARG A 175 -10.58 10.41 -22.34
N LEU A 176 -10.73 9.69 -21.22
CA LEU A 176 -11.53 8.47 -21.14
C LEU A 176 -12.97 8.72 -20.69
N GLY A 177 -13.16 9.62 -19.73
CA GLY A 177 -14.50 9.94 -19.22
C GLY A 177 -14.49 10.69 -17.90
N SER A 178 -15.70 10.94 -17.39
CA SER A 178 -15.94 11.57 -16.09
C SER A 178 -16.85 10.70 -15.23
N SER A 179 -16.54 10.60 -13.94
CA SER A 179 -17.32 9.80 -12.99
C SER A 179 -17.17 10.34 -11.57
N ALA A 180 -18.28 10.45 -10.82
CA ALA A 180 -18.25 10.76 -9.38
C ALA A 180 -17.39 12.00 -8.98
N GLY A 181 -17.37 13.03 -9.82
CA GLY A 181 -16.59 14.24 -9.58
C GLY A 181 -15.13 14.17 -10.07
N THR A 182 -14.69 13.06 -10.65
CA THR A 182 -13.36 12.95 -11.28
C THR A 182 -13.46 12.95 -12.81
N ILE A 183 -12.37 13.36 -13.47
CA ILE A 183 -12.18 13.17 -14.91
C ILE A 183 -10.87 12.40 -15.10
N THR A 184 -10.87 11.43 -16.01
CA THR A 184 -9.71 10.58 -16.28
C THR A 184 -9.21 10.74 -17.71
N TRP A 185 -7.89 10.79 -17.87
CA TRP A 185 -7.19 10.77 -19.14
C TRP A 185 -6.23 9.58 -19.17
N ALA A 186 -6.15 8.90 -20.30
CA ALA A 186 -5.11 7.92 -20.59
C ALA A 186 -3.84 8.66 -21.06
N VAL A 187 -2.69 8.18 -20.60
CA VAL A 187 -1.37 8.68 -21.00
C VAL A 187 -0.85 7.82 -22.15
N ARG A 188 -0.37 8.48 -23.19
CA ARG A 188 0.32 7.89 -24.34
C ARG A 188 1.56 8.72 -24.64
N SER A 189 2.67 8.05 -24.89
CA SER A 189 3.92 8.70 -25.26
C SER A 189 4.75 7.77 -26.11
N ASP A 190 5.58 8.35 -26.97
CA ASP A 190 6.51 7.60 -27.80
C ASP A 190 7.68 7.02 -26.98
N VAL A 191 7.94 7.53 -25.77
CA VAL A 191 8.98 7.00 -24.86
C VAL A 191 8.71 5.55 -24.43
N THR A 192 7.46 5.08 -24.53
CA THR A 192 7.09 3.68 -24.28
C THR A 192 6.94 2.88 -25.56
N GLY A 193 7.43 3.38 -26.70
CA GLY A 193 7.22 2.75 -28.01
C GLY A 193 5.74 2.61 -28.39
N GLY A 194 4.87 3.46 -27.84
CA GLY A 194 3.41 3.37 -28.00
C GLY A 194 2.71 2.34 -27.09
N ALA A 195 3.46 1.57 -26.29
CA ALA A 195 2.88 0.67 -25.30
C ALA A 195 2.22 1.46 -24.16
N VAL A 196 1.36 0.79 -23.39
CA VAL A 196 0.81 1.37 -22.15
C VAL A 196 1.96 1.57 -21.16
N PRO A 197 2.09 2.76 -20.52
CA PRO A 197 3.10 2.96 -19.49
C PRO A 197 3.05 1.89 -18.42
N SER A 198 4.22 1.39 -18.01
CA SER A 198 4.38 0.31 -17.04
C SER A 198 5.48 0.66 -16.04
N ARG A 199 5.49 -0.03 -14.90
CA ARG A 199 6.46 0.21 -13.83
C ARG A 199 7.85 -0.35 -14.12
N ALA A 200 7.96 -1.41 -14.91
CA ALA A 200 9.23 -2.01 -15.26
C ALA A 200 9.30 -2.13 -16.77
N ARG A 201 10.39 -1.63 -17.36
CA ARG A 201 10.61 -1.68 -18.80
C ARG A 201 12.07 -1.94 -19.12
N LEU A 202 12.27 -2.64 -20.23
CA LEU A 202 13.55 -2.84 -20.85
C LEU A 202 13.70 -1.79 -21.94
N GLU A 203 14.76 -0.98 -21.87
CA GLU A 203 15.12 0.02 -22.88
C GLU A 203 16.33 -0.48 -23.66
N ALA A 204 16.15 -0.65 -24.97
CA ALA A 204 17.11 -1.18 -25.93
C ALA A 204 17.24 -0.19 -27.11
N GLY A 205 18.18 0.77 -26.99
CA GLY A 205 18.30 1.89 -27.93
C GLY A 205 17.02 2.73 -27.96
N ASP A 206 16.36 2.79 -29.12
CA ASP A 206 15.09 3.52 -29.30
C ASP A 206 13.84 2.67 -28.97
N THR A 207 14.03 1.42 -28.52
CA THR A 207 12.92 0.50 -28.24
C THR A 207 12.68 0.40 -26.74
N SER A 208 11.41 0.44 -26.35
CA SER A 208 10.98 0.21 -24.97
C SER A 208 9.99 -0.96 -24.91
N THR A 209 10.32 -1.98 -24.13
CA THR A 209 9.49 -3.19 -23.95
C THR A 209 9.06 -3.30 -22.50
N THR A 210 7.78 -3.57 -22.26
CA THR A 210 7.25 -3.73 -20.89
C THR A 210 7.70 -5.05 -20.28
N VAL A 211 8.14 -5.01 -19.03
CA VAL A 211 8.48 -6.19 -18.23
C VAL A 211 7.32 -6.50 -17.30
N ALA A 212 7.04 -7.79 -17.08
CA ALA A 212 6.00 -8.21 -16.15
C ALA A 212 6.36 -7.76 -14.72
N THR A 213 5.39 -7.20 -14.00
CA THR A 213 5.66 -6.57 -12.71
C THR A 213 4.40 -6.41 -11.87
N GLY A 214 4.57 -6.41 -10.55
CA GLY A 214 3.51 -6.34 -9.56
C GLY A 214 3.53 -5.07 -8.70
N ALA A 215 3.10 -5.23 -7.45
CA ALA A 215 3.11 -4.16 -6.45
C ALA A 215 4.56 -3.73 -6.15
N HIS A 216 4.79 -2.42 -5.98
CA HIS A 216 6.11 -1.81 -5.80
C HIS A 216 7.17 -2.23 -6.84
N ALA A 217 6.76 -2.57 -8.05
CA ALA A 217 7.61 -3.13 -9.09
C ALA A 217 8.29 -4.47 -8.71
N ASP A 218 7.70 -5.23 -7.79
CA ASP A 218 8.09 -6.62 -7.51
C ASP A 218 7.96 -7.44 -8.80
N THR A 219 9.09 -7.96 -9.28
CA THR A 219 9.22 -8.59 -10.59
C THR A 219 9.99 -9.87 -10.44
N ASP A 220 9.49 -10.91 -11.09
CA ASP A 220 10.14 -12.20 -11.28
C ASP A 220 9.72 -12.66 -12.67
N GLY A 221 10.66 -12.69 -13.62
CA GLY A 221 10.29 -13.02 -14.99
C GLY A 221 11.42 -12.91 -16.01
N ASP A 222 11.20 -13.67 -17.10
CA ASP A 222 12.12 -13.76 -18.21
C ASP A 222 12.19 -12.43 -18.98
N VAL A 223 13.41 -12.06 -19.36
CA VAL A 223 13.71 -10.97 -20.29
C VAL A 223 14.60 -11.49 -21.41
N ASP A 224 14.58 -10.84 -22.57
CA ASP A 224 15.51 -11.14 -23.65
C ASP A 224 16.32 -9.87 -23.90
N ALA A 225 17.31 -9.65 -23.03
CA ALA A 225 18.14 -8.46 -23.08
C ALA A 225 19.36 -8.70 -23.97
N VAL A 226 19.53 -7.80 -24.94
CA VAL A 226 20.75 -7.76 -25.76
C VAL A 226 21.75 -6.85 -25.06
N GLY A 227 23.04 -7.18 -25.14
CA GLY A 227 24.09 -6.41 -24.49
C GLY A 227 23.98 -4.90 -24.70
N GLY A 228 24.00 -4.13 -23.61
CA GLY A 228 23.79 -2.68 -23.59
C GLY A 228 22.36 -2.22 -23.27
N ASP A 229 21.43 -3.15 -23.06
CA ASP A 229 20.07 -2.83 -22.62
C ASP A 229 20.04 -2.35 -21.16
N THR A 230 19.02 -1.56 -20.83
CA THR A 230 18.81 -1.04 -19.48
C THR A 230 17.43 -1.38 -18.96
N LEU A 231 17.36 -1.81 -17.71
CA LEU A 231 16.12 -1.98 -16.98
C LEU A 231 15.78 -0.65 -16.29
N VAL A 232 14.65 -0.05 -16.66
CA VAL A 232 14.13 1.15 -16.00
C VAL A 232 12.92 0.78 -15.15
N VAL A 233 13.00 1.16 -13.88
CA VAL A 233 11.96 0.89 -12.89
C VAL A 233 11.37 2.21 -12.44
N ALA A 234 10.12 2.45 -12.82
CA ALA A 234 9.38 3.69 -12.59
C ALA A 234 8.92 3.84 -11.13
N GLU A 235 9.87 3.77 -10.22
CA GLU A 235 9.77 3.93 -8.76
C GLU A 235 10.54 5.18 -8.31
N SER A 236 10.45 5.54 -7.04
CA SER A 236 11.23 6.66 -6.50
C SER A 236 12.70 6.26 -6.29
N LEU A 237 13.60 7.24 -6.10
CA LEU A 237 15.00 6.92 -5.77
C LEU A 237 15.12 6.25 -4.39
N ASP A 238 14.32 6.67 -3.42
CA ASP A 238 14.26 6.04 -2.08
C ASP A 238 13.82 4.56 -2.12
N TRP A 239 13.08 4.15 -3.16
CA TRP A 239 12.72 2.76 -3.36
C TRP A 239 13.96 1.92 -3.71
N SER A 240 14.89 2.47 -4.50
CA SER A 240 16.11 1.75 -4.93
C SER A 240 17.05 1.40 -3.77
N ASP A 241 17.01 2.17 -2.69
CA ASP A 241 17.78 1.87 -1.47
C ASP A 241 17.27 0.63 -0.72
N ARG A 242 16.01 0.25 -0.95
CA ARG A 242 15.33 -0.86 -0.26
C ARG A 242 15.18 -2.08 -1.14
N ALA A 243 15.04 -1.87 -2.44
CA ALA A 243 14.90 -2.93 -3.42
C ALA A 243 16.24 -3.62 -3.71
N VAL A 244 16.16 -4.91 -4.01
CA VAL A 244 17.28 -5.70 -4.50
C VAL A 244 16.96 -6.18 -5.91
N VAL A 245 17.59 -5.53 -6.88
CA VAL A 245 17.47 -5.88 -8.30
C VAL A 245 18.58 -6.85 -8.69
N ARG A 246 18.23 -7.90 -9.43
CA ARG A 246 19.16 -8.90 -9.96
C ARG A 246 18.88 -9.20 -11.42
N ALA A 247 19.95 -9.48 -12.16
CA ALA A 247 19.94 -10.08 -13.49
C ALA A 247 20.64 -11.44 -13.40
N ASP A 248 19.97 -12.52 -13.79
CA ASP A 248 20.46 -13.92 -13.67
C ASP A 248 21.05 -14.23 -12.27
N GLY A 249 20.40 -13.72 -11.23
CA GLY A 249 20.83 -13.84 -9.84
C GLY A 249 21.99 -12.94 -9.40
N ARG A 250 22.61 -12.16 -10.31
CA ARG A 250 23.63 -11.16 -9.97
C ARG A 250 22.99 -9.84 -9.61
N ARG A 251 23.34 -9.30 -8.45
CA ARG A 251 22.83 -8.01 -7.98
C ARG A 251 23.32 -6.87 -8.87
N LEU A 252 22.41 -6.00 -9.26
CA LEU A 252 22.69 -4.78 -10.00
C LEU A 252 22.73 -3.57 -9.08
N GLU A 253 23.44 -2.53 -9.51
CA GLU A 253 23.50 -1.24 -8.85
C GLU A 253 22.75 -0.20 -9.70
N ALA A 254 21.98 0.67 -9.05
CA ALA A 254 21.25 1.71 -9.74
C ALA A 254 22.23 2.78 -10.27
N ALA A 255 22.00 3.23 -11.49
CA ALA A 255 22.76 4.31 -12.11
C ALA A 255 22.56 5.62 -11.33
N THR A 256 23.66 6.26 -10.93
CA THR A 256 23.64 7.40 -9.99
C THR A 256 23.15 8.72 -10.61
N HIS A 257 23.04 8.79 -11.93
CA HIS A 257 22.71 10.03 -12.66
C HIS A 257 21.32 10.01 -13.29
N SER A 258 20.48 9.04 -12.93
CA SER A 258 19.10 8.96 -13.40
C SER A 258 18.14 9.53 -12.36
N ALA A 259 17.08 10.18 -12.83
CA ALA A 259 16.00 10.65 -11.95
C ALA A 259 15.04 9.51 -11.55
N ILE A 260 15.16 8.36 -12.22
CA ILE A 260 14.35 7.16 -12.03
C ILE A 260 15.33 5.98 -11.87
N PRO A 261 15.07 5.01 -10.99
CA PRO A 261 15.93 3.82 -10.87
C PRO A 261 16.17 3.13 -12.23
N THR A 262 17.42 3.12 -12.67
CA THR A 262 17.85 2.56 -13.95
C THR A 262 19.04 1.64 -13.70
N TYR A 263 19.04 0.45 -14.30
CA TYR A 263 20.05 -0.59 -14.12
C TYR A 263 20.57 -1.05 -15.47
N GLU A 264 21.89 -1.07 -15.66
CA GLU A 264 22.51 -1.66 -16.83
C GLU A 264 22.43 -3.18 -16.73
N LEU A 265 21.93 -3.84 -17.79
CA LEU A 265 21.86 -5.29 -17.84
C LEU A 265 23.14 -5.86 -18.47
N PRO A 266 23.72 -6.93 -17.88
CA PRO A 266 24.75 -7.69 -18.54
C PRO A 266 24.30 -8.24 -19.90
N ASP A 267 25.25 -8.44 -20.80
CA ASP A 267 25.01 -9.14 -22.06
C ASP A 267 24.37 -10.52 -21.82
N ASP A 268 23.40 -10.86 -22.66
CA ASP A 268 22.68 -12.13 -22.64
C ASP A 268 21.92 -12.41 -21.32
N THR A 269 21.35 -11.36 -20.69
CA THR A 269 20.48 -11.54 -19.51
C THR A 269 19.17 -12.20 -19.90
N GLU A 270 18.83 -13.31 -19.25
CA GLU A 270 17.62 -14.11 -19.51
C GLU A 270 16.54 -13.89 -18.44
N ASP A 271 16.93 -13.53 -17.21
CA ASP A 271 16.02 -13.35 -16.07
C ASP A 271 16.31 -12.07 -15.29
N VAL A 272 15.24 -11.39 -14.87
CA VAL A 272 15.31 -10.25 -13.95
C VAL A 272 14.41 -10.50 -12.75
N SER A 273 14.97 -10.30 -11.56
CA SER A 273 14.22 -10.30 -10.31
C SER A 273 14.40 -9.00 -9.52
N ILE A 274 13.30 -8.48 -9.01
CA ILE A 274 13.22 -7.28 -8.19
C ILE A 274 12.50 -7.65 -6.90
N ASP A 275 13.24 -7.72 -5.79
CA ASP A 275 12.67 -7.99 -4.46
C ASP A 275 12.72 -6.71 -3.62
N VAL A 276 11.55 -6.19 -3.25
CA VAL A 276 11.41 -4.95 -2.46
C VAL A 276 11.53 -5.21 -0.95
N GLY A 277 11.64 -6.47 -0.54
CA GLY A 277 11.79 -6.89 0.85
C GLY A 277 10.50 -6.72 1.64
N ALA A 278 9.97 -7.82 2.19
CA ALA A 278 8.83 -7.73 3.09
C ALA A 278 9.21 -6.92 4.34
N GLY A 279 8.60 -5.75 4.51
CA GLY A 279 8.81 -4.88 5.67
C GLY A 279 8.82 -5.66 6.99
N HIS A 280 9.94 -5.56 7.70
CA HIS A 280 10.16 -6.01 9.09
C HIS A 280 9.98 -7.51 9.37
N PRO A 281 10.94 -8.38 8.97
CA PRO A 281 10.94 -9.81 9.34
C PRO A 281 10.93 -10.02 10.86
N VAL A 282 11.59 -9.14 11.61
CA VAL A 282 11.61 -9.14 13.08
C VAL A 282 10.21 -8.91 13.67
N TRP A 283 9.41 -8.06 13.03
CA TRP A 283 8.03 -7.81 13.47
C TRP A 283 7.15 -9.03 13.23
N LYS A 284 7.29 -9.69 12.06
CA LYS A 284 6.60 -10.96 11.78
C LYS A 284 7.00 -12.06 12.78
N ALA A 285 8.29 -12.13 13.13
CA ALA A 285 8.77 -13.04 14.18
C ALA A 285 8.17 -12.70 15.55
N GLY A 286 8.06 -11.41 15.89
CA GLY A 286 7.40 -10.93 17.11
C GLY A 286 5.92 -11.30 17.16
N GLN A 287 5.20 -11.15 16.05
CA GLN A 287 3.80 -11.56 15.93
C GLN A 287 3.64 -13.09 16.08
N ALA A 288 4.52 -13.87 15.45
CA ALA A 288 4.53 -15.32 15.59
C ALA A 288 4.81 -15.75 17.05
N LEU A 289 5.78 -15.12 17.71
CA LEU A 289 6.08 -15.38 19.12
C LEU A 289 4.90 -15.02 20.03
N ALA A 290 4.25 -13.86 19.80
CA ALA A 290 3.07 -13.45 20.55
C ALA A 290 1.91 -14.45 20.38
N LEU A 291 1.71 -14.96 19.16
CA LEU A 291 0.71 -15.99 18.88
C LEU A 291 1.03 -17.31 19.60
N VAL A 292 2.29 -17.74 19.58
CA VAL A 292 2.75 -18.95 20.30
C VAL A 292 2.55 -18.79 21.80
N LEU A 293 2.88 -17.63 22.38
CA LEU A 293 2.69 -17.35 23.80
C LEU A 293 1.20 -17.35 24.18
N ALA A 294 0.35 -16.77 23.33
CA ALA A 294 -1.10 -16.80 23.52
C ALA A 294 -1.65 -18.24 23.50
N LEU A 295 -1.17 -19.07 22.58
CA LEU A 295 -1.54 -20.49 22.50
C LEU A 295 -1.03 -21.28 23.72
N TYR A 296 0.20 -21.03 24.16
CA TYR A 296 0.79 -21.66 25.34
C TYR A 296 0.02 -21.32 26.62
N LEU A 297 -0.35 -20.05 26.80
CA LEU A 297 -1.17 -19.62 27.94
C LEU A 297 -2.60 -20.17 27.89
N ALA A 298 -3.08 -20.55 26.71
CA ALA A 298 -4.38 -21.20 26.53
C ALA A 298 -4.35 -22.70 26.87
N LEU A 299 -3.16 -23.32 27.06
CA LEU A 299 -3.07 -24.73 27.41
C LEU A 299 -3.37 -24.95 28.91
N PRO A 300 -4.36 -25.80 29.25
CA PRO A 300 -4.67 -26.12 30.64
C PRO A 300 -3.51 -26.90 31.27
N THR A 301 -2.96 -26.37 32.36
CA THR A 301 -1.92 -27.06 33.13
C THR A 301 -2.56 -28.10 34.04
N GLU A 302 -2.52 -29.37 33.62
CA GLU A 302 -2.85 -30.48 34.51
C GLU A 302 -1.76 -30.58 35.60
N ARG A 303 -2.12 -30.16 36.81
CA ARG A 303 -1.28 -30.31 37.99
C ARG A 303 -1.28 -31.79 38.37
N ARG A 304 -0.14 -32.49 38.23
CA ARG A 304 0.04 -33.84 38.78
C ARG A 304 -0.23 -33.76 40.28
N VAL A 305 -1.18 -34.58 40.74
CA VAL A 305 -1.42 -34.82 42.15
C VAL A 305 -0.23 -35.62 42.65
N ASP A 306 0.55 -35.04 43.57
CA ASP A 306 1.58 -35.81 44.28
C ASP A 306 0.87 -36.91 45.08
N PRO A 307 1.32 -38.18 44.97
CA PRO A 307 0.77 -39.24 45.80
C PRO A 307 1.09 -38.93 47.27
N GLU A 308 0.06 -38.93 48.10
CA GLU A 308 0.15 -38.72 49.54
C GLU A 308 1.14 -39.72 50.15
N GLU A 309 2.16 -39.23 50.86
CA GLU A 309 2.94 -40.06 51.78
C GLU A 309 2.05 -40.30 53.01
N ASP A 310 1.50 -41.52 53.08
CA ASP A 310 0.85 -42.06 54.27
C ASP A 310 1.90 -42.26 55.38
N GLU A 311 1.80 -41.49 56.47
CA GLU A 311 2.05 -41.94 57.86
C GLU A 311 1.46 -40.99 58.92
#